data_AF-A0A382SR95-F1
#
_entry.id   AF-A0A382SR95-F1
#
_cell.length_a   1.000
_cell.length_b   1.000
_cell.length_c   1.000
_cell.angle_alpha   90.00
_cell.angle_beta   90.00
_cell.angle_gamma   90.00
#
_symmetry.space_group_name_H-M   'P 1'
#
loop_
_entity.id
_entity.type
_entity.pdbx_description
1 polymer ?
#
loop_
_entity_poly.entity_id
_entity_poly.type
_entity_poly.pdbx_seq_one_letter_code
_entity_poly.pdbx_strand_id
1 'polypeptide(L)'
;MLKKSKLLLLIIILAGCSNQMSKKAPLIPMEDFFRNPDKSSFQISPDGQHIAYMKPWKTRMNVHVINVETTDETRLTSSEDRGIYGYGWLGN
;
A
#
# COMPACT_ATOMS: atom_id res chain seq x y z
N MET A 1 -7.84 -7.77 -56.08
CA MET A 1 -8.18 -6.83 -54.98
C MET A 1 -7.68 -7.27 -53.60
N LEU A 2 -7.26 -8.54 -53.41
CA LEU A 2 -6.83 -9.11 -52.12
C LEU A 2 -5.41 -8.68 -51.62
N LYS A 3 -4.52 -8.22 -52.51
CA LYS A 3 -3.13 -7.81 -52.16
C LYS A 3 -3.06 -6.46 -51.42
N LYS A 4 -3.95 -5.51 -51.75
CA LYS A 4 -4.00 -4.18 -51.11
C LYS A 4 -4.54 -4.24 -49.67
N SER A 5 -5.46 -5.17 -49.40
CA SER A 5 -6.02 -5.43 -48.06
C SER A 5 -5.00 -6.07 -47.10
N LYS A 6 -4.17 -7.03 -47.57
CA LYS A 6 -3.07 -7.59 -46.76
C LYS A 6 -1.96 -6.57 -46.47
N LEU A 7 -1.69 -5.65 -47.40
CA LEU A 7 -0.71 -4.58 -47.21
C LEU A 7 -1.18 -3.53 -46.18
N LEU A 8 -2.48 -3.23 -46.17
CA LEU A 8 -3.08 -2.30 -45.21
C LEU A 8 -3.07 -2.86 -43.78
N LEU A 9 -3.29 -4.18 -43.62
CA LEU A 9 -3.25 -4.86 -42.32
C LEU A 9 -1.83 -4.89 -41.71
N LEU A 10 -0.79 -4.95 -42.56
CA LEU A 10 0.62 -4.95 -42.12
C LEU A 10 1.07 -3.59 -41.57
N ILE A 11 0.53 -2.48 -42.11
CA ILE A 11 0.87 -1.11 -41.69
C ILE A 11 0.28 -0.79 -40.30
N ILE A 12 -0.92 -1.30 -40.01
CA ILE A 12 -1.59 -1.09 -38.71
C ILE A 12 -0.83 -1.79 -37.57
N ILE A 13 -0.21 -2.96 -37.84
CA ILE A 13 0.60 -3.69 -36.86
C ILE A 13 1.92 -2.94 -36.55
N LEU A 14 2.51 -2.28 -37.54
CA LEU A 14 3.77 -1.52 -37.38
C LEU A 14 3.57 -0.14 -36.70
N ALA A 15 2.38 0.44 -36.76
CA ALA A 15 2.07 1.73 -36.14
C ALA A 15 1.74 1.65 -34.63
N GLY A 16 1.54 0.43 -34.09
CA GLY A 16 1.06 0.21 -32.72
C GLY A 16 2.05 0.46 -31.58
N CYS A 17 3.34 0.65 -31.87
CA CYS A 17 4.38 0.83 -30.85
C CYS A 17 5.18 2.11 -31.09
N SER A 18 4.70 3.27 -30.65
CA SER A 18 5.52 4.49 -30.71
C SER A 18 5.45 5.43 -29.51
N ASN A 19 4.59 5.24 -28.50
CA ASN A 19 4.38 6.29 -27.48
C ASN A 19 4.33 5.83 -26.00
N GLN A 20 5.08 4.80 -25.61
CA GLN A 20 5.07 4.33 -24.20
C GLN A 20 6.47 4.25 -23.55
N MET A 21 7.54 4.75 -24.19
CA MET A 21 8.92 4.56 -23.70
C MET A 21 9.67 5.85 -23.29
N SER A 22 8.95 6.94 -22.94
CA SER A 22 9.62 8.24 -22.64
C SER A 22 9.17 8.92 -21.35
N LYS A 23 8.26 8.34 -20.56
CA LYS A 23 7.89 8.93 -19.26
C LYS A 23 8.87 8.46 -18.19
N LYS A 24 9.87 9.29 -17.90
CA LYS A 24 10.77 9.10 -16.74
C LYS A 24 9.91 8.94 -15.48
N ALA A 25 10.22 7.93 -14.66
CA ALA A 25 9.53 7.74 -13.39
C ALA A 25 9.66 9.01 -12.53
N PRO A 26 8.59 9.43 -11.82
CA PRO A 26 8.68 10.55 -10.91
C PRO A 26 9.74 10.26 -9.84
N LEU A 27 10.46 11.30 -9.43
CA LEU A 27 11.41 11.18 -8.33
C LEU A 27 10.62 11.03 -7.03
N ILE A 28 10.97 10.02 -6.23
CA ILE A 28 10.41 9.83 -4.89
C ILE A 28 11.19 10.76 -3.94
N PRO A 29 10.54 11.65 -3.18
CA PRO A 29 11.20 12.45 -2.15
C PRO A 29 12.00 11.57 -1.18
N MET A 30 13.17 12.04 -0.73
CA MET A 30 14.01 11.28 0.20
C MET A 30 13.26 10.97 1.50
N GLU A 31 12.46 11.94 1.94
CA GLU A 31 11.68 11.91 3.17
C GLU A 31 10.70 10.72 3.19
N ASP A 32 10.18 10.30 2.04
CA ASP A 32 9.25 9.16 1.93
C ASP A 32 9.92 7.82 2.27
N PHE A 33 11.24 7.71 2.12
CA PHE A 33 11.97 6.50 2.49
C PHE A 33 12.21 6.39 4.00
N PHE A 34 12.20 7.51 4.72
CA PHE A 34 12.57 7.57 6.13
C PHE A 34 11.42 7.92 7.07
N ARG A 35 10.31 8.46 6.55
CA ARG A 35 9.12 8.74 7.36
C ARG A 35 8.46 7.45 7.83
N ASN A 36 7.71 7.56 8.93
CA ASN A 36 6.84 6.47 9.36
C ASN A 36 5.76 6.20 8.30
N PRO A 37 5.41 4.92 8.04
CA PRO A 37 4.29 4.59 7.18
C PRO A 37 2.97 4.98 7.84
N ASP A 38 1.95 5.25 7.03
CA ASP A 38 0.62 5.62 7.55
C ASP A 38 -0.01 4.48 8.37
N LYS A 39 0.20 3.22 7.94
CA LYS A 39 -0.17 2.00 8.67
C LYS A 39 0.82 0.87 8.37
N SER A 40 1.08 -0.01 9.33
CA SER A 40 1.92 -1.19 9.14
C SER A 40 1.56 -2.37 10.07
N SER A 41 2.20 -3.51 9.87
CA SER A 41 2.22 -4.66 10.79
C SER A 41 0.88 -5.36 11.06
N PHE A 42 -0.12 -5.20 10.19
CA PHE A 42 -1.48 -5.73 10.34
C PHE A 42 -1.58 -7.19 10.84
N GLN A 43 -2.49 -7.42 11.78
CA GLN A 43 -2.87 -8.75 12.30
C GLN A 43 -4.37 -8.82 12.57
N ILE A 44 -5.03 -9.88 12.07
CA ILE A 44 -6.43 -10.18 12.37
C ILE A 44 -6.55 -10.86 13.74
N SER A 45 -7.59 -10.54 14.51
CA SER A 45 -7.88 -11.22 15.77
C SER A 45 -8.28 -12.68 15.54
N PRO A 46 -8.10 -13.58 16.54
CA PRO A 46 -8.48 -14.99 16.40
C PRO A 46 -9.95 -15.23 16.05
N ASP A 47 -10.84 -14.36 16.53
CA ASP A 47 -12.27 -14.40 16.24
C ASP A 47 -12.66 -13.69 14.93
N GLY A 48 -11.70 -13.06 14.24
CA GLY A 48 -11.91 -12.34 12.98
C GLY A 48 -12.61 -10.98 13.11
N GLN A 49 -13.01 -10.56 14.30
CA GLN A 49 -13.82 -9.35 14.49
C GLN A 49 -13.01 -8.05 14.48
N HIS A 50 -11.70 -8.13 14.64
CA HIS A 50 -10.81 -6.98 14.77
C HIS A 50 -9.55 -7.11 13.93
N ILE A 51 -9.00 -5.97 13.51
CA ILE A 51 -7.68 -5.88 12.90
C ILE A 51 -6.83 -4.94 13.75
N ALA A 52 -5.71 -5.45 14.27
CA ALA A 52 -4.69 -4.64 14.92
C ALA A 52 -3.62 -4.23 13.91
N TYR A 53 -3.13 -3.00 13.99
CA TYR A 53 -2.06 -2.46 13.13
C TYR A 53 -1.30 -1.36 13.86
N MET A 54 -0.11 -1.02 13.38
CA MET A 54 0.61 0.16 13.86
C MET A 54 0.24 1.37 13.02
N LYS A 55 0.06 2.52 13.66
CA LYS A 55 -0.19 3.82 13.01
C LYS A 55 0.62 4.91 13.72
N PRO A 56 1.07 5.97 13.02
CA PRO A 56 1.79 7.06 13.66
C PRO A 56 0.93 7.77 14.71
N TRP A 57 1.51 8.00 15.88
CA TRP A 57 1.03 8.96 16.85
C TRP A 57 2.21 9.78 17.36
N LYS A 58 2.12 11.11 17.22
CA LYS A 58 3.26 12.03 17.36
C LYS A 58 4.43 11.56 16.48
N THR A 59 5.57 11.21 17.07
CA THR A 59 6.80 10.83 16.36
C THR A 59 7.04 9.32 16.33
N ARG A 60 6.11 8.49 16.83
CA ARG A 60 6.29 7.04 16.99
C ARG A 60 5.10 6.24 16.47
N MET A 61 5.36 5.00 16.09
CA MET A 61 4.33 4.02 15.75
C MET A 61 3.68 3.47 17.02
N ASN A 62 2.35 3.47 17.05
CA ASN A 62 1.53 2.99 18.16
C ASN A 62 0.51 1.96 17.68
N VAL A 63 0.04 1.10 18.57
CA VAL A 63 -0.91 0.03 18.24
C VAL A 63 -2.33 0.60 18.21
N HIS A 64 -3.03 0.34 17.12
CA HIS A 64 -4.44 0.63 16.92
C HIS A 64 -5.18 -0.69 16.67
N VAL A 65 -6.45 -0.73 17.05
CA VAL A 65 -7.40 -1.79 16.72
C VAL A 65 -8.57 -1.16 16.00
N ILE A 66 -9.04 -1.79 14.93
CA ILE A 66 -10.28 -1.44 14.24
C ILE A 66 -11.24 -2.63 14.29
N ASN A 67 -12.51 -2.36 14.57
CA ASN A 67 -13.58 -3.34 14.40
C ASN A 67 -13.91 -3.50 12.91
N VAL A 68 -14.01 -4.74 12.43
CA VAL A 68 -14.21 -5.03 10.99
C VAL A 68 -15.60 -4.58 10.51
N GLU A 69 -16.62 -4.73 11.34
CA GLU A 69 -18.02 -4.44 11.00
C GLU A 69 -18.33 -2.95 11.15
N THR A 70 -17.98 -2.35 12.30
CA THR A 70 -18.35 -0.96 12.60
C THR A 70 -17.34 0.05 12.09
N THR A 71 -16.14 -0.39 11.72
CA THR A 71 -15.00 0.46 11.34
C THR A 71 -14.49 1.39 12.45
N ASP A 72 -14.94 1.17 13.69
CA ASP A 72 -14.49 1.95 14.85
C ASP A 72 -13.03 1.66 15.15
N GLU A 73 -12.19 2.69 15.10
CA GLU A 73 -10.75 2.63 15.35
C GLU A 73 -10.44 3.15 16.76
N THR A 74 -9.73 2.36 17.55
CA THR A 74 -9.23 2.76 18.88
C THR A 74 -7.70 2.63 18.93
N ARG A 75 -7.03 3.66 19.44
CA ARG A 75 -5.60 3.60 19.76
C ARG A 75 -5.38 2.96 21.13
N LEU A 76 -4.63 1.86 21.18
CA LEU A 76 -4.37 1.12 22.42
C LEU A 76 -3.13 1.61 23.19
N THR A 77 -2.16 2.19 22.50
CA THR A 77 -0.90 2.65 23.13
C THR A 77 -0.62 4.12 22.87
N SER A 78 0.18 4.74 23.75
CA SER A 78 0.59 6.14 23.64
C SER A 78 2.08 6.30 23.98
N SER A 79 2.94 5.49 23.35
CA SER A 79 4.39 5.61 23.52
C SER A 79 4.96 6.77 22.71
N GLU A 80 5.82 7.57 23.34
CA GLU A 80 6.50 8.73 22.73
C GLU A 80 8.02 8.57 22.72
N ASP A 81 8.58 8.01 23.79
CA ASP A 81 10.03 7.92 23.96
C ASP A 81 10.63 6.75 23.16
N ARG A 82 10.07 5.54 23.34
CA ARG A 82 10.55 4.30 22.73
C ARG A 82 9.54 3.73 21.74
N GLY A 83 10.02 3.29 20.58
CA GLY A 83 9.18 2.59 19.62
C GLY A 83 8.68 1.25 20.16
N ILE A 84 7.46 0.87 19.80
CA ILE A 84 6.92 -0.47 20.06
C ILE A 84 7.50 -1.40 19.00
N TYR A 85 8.23 -2.43 19.44
CA TYR A 85 8.89 -3.38 18.53
C TYR A 85 7.92 -4.38 17.91
N GLY A 86 6.85 -4.72 18.62
CA GLY A 86 5.86 -5.68 18.16
C GLY A 86 4.68 -5.76 19.10
N TYR A 87 3.61 -6.38 18.62
CA TYR A 87 2.41 -6.70 19.38
C TYR A 87 1.84 -8.01 18.82
N GLY A 88 0.91 -8.61 19.57
CA GLY A 88 0.20 -9.79 19.15
C GLY A 88 -1.13 -9.93 19.85
N TRP A 89 -2.04 -10.67 19.22
CA TRP A 89 -3.25 -11.12 19.87
C TRP A 89 -2.93 -12.25 20.86
N LEU A 90 -3.68 -12.29 21.96
CA LEU A 90 -3.58 -13.40 22.91
C LEU A 90 -4.40 -14.59 22.37
N GLY A 91 -3.73 -15.73 22.07
CA GLY A 91 -4.34 -17.01 21.68
C GLY A 91 -3.66 -17.63 20.44
N ASN A 92 -3.24 -18.90 20.40
CA ASN A 92 -3.16 -19.98 21.40
C ASN A 92 -1.72 -20.21 21.85
#